data_AF-A0A954XNX4-F1
#
_entry.id   AF-A0A954XNX4-F1
#
_cell.length_a   1.000
_cell.length_b   1.000
_cell.length_c   1.000
_cell.angle_alpha   90.00
_cell.angle_beta   90.00
_cell.angle_gamma   90.00
#
_symmetry.space_group_name_H-M   'P 1'
#
loop_
_entity.id
_entity.type
_entity.pdbx_description
1 polymer ?
#
loop_
_entity_poly.entity_id
_entity_poly.type
_entity_poly.pdbx_seq_one_letter_code
_entity_poly.pdbx_strand_id
1 'polypeptide(L)'
;MAENEQSRGQFGAAFRSDMATTIEECGKTTIRHYLEYEACVGEDYIVESLVVLGPYPSQHFFIGDHSLAASSRMRSARITLVADDGWPSERLAEIEEGTKAAFKSRKVRIVRASNGGNLVHAKAYYACWRKRGSTARTRTLLLGSANASKQGFGANAESYVSLNFRAIKDASSRAELRQYFEKIEVFGRNKETELVLDSEWFWIGKGETAWASLPALTLRKPKKCPQPSSFESWIRRGYLCHKYAVDSNFGRVRLRLKRSLPPGILDGAVESAGFGVEGDRASIATPYLPAAETTNDLQLDSDESEGRVDWLAALFVETRLGYWTSEDSYIAHRGHLVYRGANERRLQIQALRDIDDPSRDGWVDAVCSRATTLRALLVGKLNQTEADAYFSDKIPFEVWLADFRLHALNKIKRDQQRARDEIFCDRYISGFDIFPVPATSDEIGELALSFCATIALKVQGKSVRNLFAARIRKQIGKEFDDSQLLTELQSLWEASSRLEAGDEEGAGLQPGAWLQAYYQDWLPSALEP
;
A
#
# COMPACT_ATOMS: atom_id res chain seq x y z
N MET A 1 30.73 -51.73 -23.65
CA MET A 1 30.89 -50.48 -22.88
C MET A 1 30.18 -49.27 -23.51
N ALA A 2 29.79 -49.29 -24.80
CA ALA A 2 29.08 -48.18 -25.45
C ALA A 2 27.56 -48.10 -25.19
N GLU A 3 26.90 -49.19 -24.77
CA GLU A 3 25.44 -49.18 -24.52
C GLU A 3 25.02 -48.58 -23.17
N ASN A 4 25.97 -48.26 -22.28
CA ASN A 4 25.67 -47.76 -20.94
C ASN A 4 25.76 -46.23 -20.80
N GLU A 5 26.21 -45.52 -21.85
CA GLU A 5 26.27 -44.05 -21.87
C GLU A 5 25.02 -43.44 -22.53
N GLN A 6 24.39 -44.15 -23.47
CA GLN A 6 23.20 -43.66 -24.18
C GLN A 6 21.94 -43.68 -23.27
N SER A 7 21.83 -44.66 -22.36
CA SER A 7 20.75 -44.74 -21.36
C SER A 7 20.90 -43.71 -20.23
N ARG A 8 22.13 -43.36 -19.85
CA ARG A 8 22.41 -42.28 -18.86
C ARG A 8 22.16 -40.89 -19.42
N GLY A 9 22.41 -40.67 -20.71
CA GLY A 9 22.07 -39.41 -21.41
C GLY A 9 20.56 -39.17 -21.52
N GLN A 10 19.77 -40.22 -21.80
CA GLN A 10 18.31 -40.12 -21.89
C GLN A 10 17.62 -39.99 -20.53
N PHE A 11 18.09 -40.70 -19.48
CA PHE A 11 17.59 -40.50 -18.11
C PHE A 11 17.94 -39.11 -17.57
N GLY A 12 19.15 -38.61 -17.87
CA GLY A 12 19.59 -37.28 -17.44
C GLY A 12 18.88 -36.12 -18.15
N ALA A 13 18.40 -36.33 -19.38
CA ALA A 13 17.62 -35.34 -20.13
C ALA A 13 16.14 -35.35 -19.75
N ALA A 14 15.54 -36.55 -19.56
CA ALA A 14 14.16 -36.68 -19.07
C ALA A 14 14.01 -36.17 -17.63
N PHE A 15 14.97 -36.49 -16.74
CA PHE A 15 14.96 -36.01 -15.36
C PHE A 15 15.19 -34.49 -15.27
N ARG A 16 16.04 -33.90 -16.14
CA ARG A 16 16.21 -32.44 -16.21
C ARG A 16 15.04 -31.72 -16.86
N SER A 17 14.38 -32.33 -17.83
CA SER A 17 13.13 -31.84 -18.42
C SER A 17 12.02 -31.83 -17.37
N ASP A 18 11.80 -32.96 -16.67
CA ASP A 18 10.80 -33.04 -15.59
C ASP A 18 11.14 -32.10 -14.44
N MET A 19 12.41 -31.95 -14.04
CA MET A 19 12.78 -30.98 -13.00
C MET A 19 12.66 -29.54 -13.49
N ALA A 20 12.92 -29.24 -14.76
CA ALA A 20 12.73 -27.89 -15.31
C ALA A 20 11.24 -27.55 -15.43
N THR A 21 10.40 -28.47 -15.89
CA THR A 21 8.94 -28.31 -15.89
C THR A 21 8.39 -28.24 -14.45
N THR A 22 8.92 -29.04 -13.53
CA THR A 22 8.56 -28.97 -12.11
C THR A 22 9.07 -27.68 -11.47
N ILE A 23 10.21 -27.11 -11.86
CA ILE A 23 10.70 -25.81 -11.34
C ILE A 23 9.92 -24.64 -11.96
N GLU A 24 9.52 -24.74 -13.22
CA GLU A 24 8.69 -23.74 -13.91
C GLU A 24 7.23 -23.78 -13.44
N GLU A 25 6.73 -24.96 -13.03
CA GLU A 25 5.45 -25.15 -12.33
C GLU A 25 5.54 -24.87 -10.82
N CYS A 26 6.67 -25.15 -10.16
CA CYS A 26 6.94 -24.77 -8.76
C CYS A 26 7.18 -23.26 -8.61
N GLY A 27 7.63 -22.58 -9.67
CA GLY A 27 7.59 -21.12 -9.77
C GLY A 27 6.16 -20.56 -9.78
N LYS A 28 5.16 -21.43 -9.96
CA LYS A 28 3.72 -21.16 -9.87
C LYS A 28 3.07 -22.01 -8.76
N THR A 29 3.78 -22.25 -7.66
CA THR A 29 3.17 -22.95 -6.51
C THR A 29 2.13 -22.05 -5.85
N THR A 30 0.88 -22.21 -6.25
CA THR A 30 -0.26 -21.41 -5.78
C THR A 30 -0.86 -21.98 -4.50
N ILE A 31 -1.64 -21.20 -3.75
CA ILE A 31 -2.41 -21.75 -2.61
C ILE A 31 -3.30 -22.94 -3.02
N ARG A 32 -3.76 -22.95 -4.29
CA ARG A 32 -4.49 -24.09 -4.86
C ARG A 32 -3.67 -25.38 -4.69
N HIS A 33 -2.38 -25.36 -4.99
CA HIS A 33 -1.52 -26.52 -4.87
C HIS A 33 -1.51 -27.08 -3.44
N TYR A 34 -1.25 -26.22 -2.44
CA TYR A 34 -1.17 -26.63 -1.04
C TYR A 34 -2.49 -27.10 -0.44
N LEU A 35 -3.59 -26.39 -0.74
CA LEU A 35 -4.88 -26.78 -0.21
C LEU A 35 -5.46 -28.01 -0.94
N GLU A 36 -5.24 -28.17 -2.24
CA GLU A 36 -5.87 -29.24 -3.03
C GLU A 36 -5.08 -30.54 -3.13
N TYR A 37 -3.75 -30.45 -3.25
CA TYR A 37 -2.90 -31.59 -3.58
C TYR A 37 -2.15 -32.10 -2.35
N GLU A 38 -1.43 -31.22 -1.64
CA GLU A 38 -0.68 -31.57 -0.41
C GLU A 38 -1.58 -32.01 0.75
N ALA A 39 -2.86 -31.62 0.73
CA ALA A 39 -3.81 -32.03 1.74
C ALA A 39 -4.28 -33.50 1.59
N CYS A 40 -3.84 -34.19 0.53
CA CYS A 40 -4.20 -35.58 0.19
C CYS A 40 -5.72 -35.81 0.15
N VAL A 41 -6.48 -34.83 -0.34
CA VAL A 41 -7.93 -34.92 -0.47
C VAL A 41 -8.27 -35.31 -1.91
N GLY A 42 -8.94 -36.45 -2.09
CA GLY A 42 -9.34 -36.97 -3.40
C GLY A 42 -10.00 -35.92 -4.31
N GLU A 43 -9.81 -36.06 -5.62
CA GLU A 43 -10.28 -35.10 -6.64
C GLU A 43 -11.81 -34.92 -6.65
N ASP A 44 -12.53 -35.90 -6.13
CA ASP A 44 -13.98 -35.92 -5.99
C ASP A 44 -14.51 -35.04 -4.83
N TYR A 45 -13.64 -34.36 -4.08
CA TYR A 45 -14.04 -33.40 -3.06
C TYR A 45 -14.07 -31.96 -3.58
N ILE A 46 -15.00 -31.18 -3.02
CA ILE A 46 -15.08 -29.72 -3.17
C ILE A 46 -15.01 -29.04 -1.81
N VAL A 47 -14.54 -27.79 -1.76
CA VAL A 47 -14.51 -27.03 -0.51
C VAL A 47 -15.91 -26.50 -0.21
N GLU A 48 -16.43 -26.90 0.95
CA GLU A 48 -17.72 -26.45 1.47
C GLU A 48 -17.57 -25.13 2.24
N SER A 49 -16.53 -25.03 3.06
CA SER A 49 -16.15 -23.82 3.79
C SER A 49 -14.63 -23.71 3.94
N LEU A 50 -14.17 -22.46 3.99
CA LEU A 50 -12.78 -22.09 4.21
C LEU A 50 -12.73 -20.96 5.24
N VAL A 51 -11.96 -21.16 6.30
CA VAL A 51 -11.56 -20.09 7.22
C VAL A 51 -10.14 -19.69 6.88
N VAL A 52 -9.95 -18.41 6.58
CA VAL A 52 -8.65 -17.79 6.30
C VAL A 52 -8.33 -16.89 7.48
N LEU A 53 -7.49 -17.35 8.39
CA LEU A 53 -6.83 -16.53 9.40
C LEU A 53 -5.57 -15.98 8.75
N GLY A 54 -5.58 -14.71 8.37
CA GLY A 54 -4.45 -14.08 7.70
C GLY A 54 -4.43 -12.60 8.06
N PRO A 55 -3.45 -12.11 8.84
CA PRO A 55 -3.48 -10.75 9.38
C PRO A 55 -3.57 -9.68 8.29
N TYR A 56 -2.86 -9.90 7.18
CA TYR A 56 -2.63 -8.91 6.14
C TYR A 56 -3.04 -9.47 4.77
N PRO A 57 -4.34 -9.69 4.55
CA PRO A 57 -4.82 -10.30 3.32
C PRO A 57 -4.75 -9.28 2.17
N SER A 58 -4.51 -9.77 0.96
CA SER A 58 -4.64 -8.98 -0.26
C SER A 58 -5.68 -9.57 -1.21
N GLN A 59 -6.30 -8.71 -2.01
CA GLN A 59 -7.35 -9.10 -2.96
C GLN A 59 -6.88 -10.20 -3.94
N HIS A 60 -5.62 -10.15 -4.37
CA HIS A 60 -5.01 -11.09 -5.31
C HIS A 60 -5.00 -12.56 -4.83
N PHE A 61 -5.07 -12.77 -3.52
CA PHE A 61 -5.20 -14.11 -2.96
C PHE A 61 -6.55 -14.75 -3.30
N PHE A 62 -7.59 -13.93 -3.35
CA PHE A 62 -8.96 -14.38 -3.59
C PHE A 62 -9.35 -14.38 -5.07
N ILE A 63 -8.87 -13.40 -5.84
CA ILE A 63 -9.19 -13.24 -7.27
C ILE A 63 -7.93 -13.08 -8.14
N GLY A 64 -8.00 -13.55 -9.39
CA GLY A 64 -6.87 -13.59 -10.34
C GLY A 64 -6.51 -15.02 -10.79
N ASP A 65 -5.58 -15.15 -11.73
CA ASP A 65 -5.29 -16.41 -12.45
C ASP A 65 -4.74 -17.54 -11.57
N HIS A 66 -4.19 -17.18 -10.41
CA HIS A 66 -3.53 -18.07 -9.46
C HIS A 66 -4.19 -18.06 -8.07
N SER A 67 -5.41 -17.51 -8.00
CA SER A 67 -6.14 -17.26 -6.76
C SER A 67 -7.07 -18.40 -6.37
N LEU A 68 -7.72 -18.28 -5.20
CA LEU A 68 -8.80 -19.19 -4.78
C LEU A 68 -9.95 -19.26 -5.81
N ALA A 69 -10.33 -18.14 -6.44
CA ALA A 69 -11.43 -18.12 -7.40
C ALA A 69 -11.13 -18.86 -8.71
N ALA A 70 -9.85 -19.02 -9.07
CA ALA A 70 -9.44 -19.76 -10.26
C ALA A 70 -9.67 -21.27 -10.14
N SER A 71 -9.78 -21.80 -8.91
CA SER A 71 -10.09 -23.21 -8.69
C SER A 71 -11.59 -23.50 -8.73
N SER A 72 -11.98 -24.47 -9.56
CA SER A 72 -13.35 -24.99 -9.60
C SER A 72 -13.78 -25.69 -8.30
N ARG A 73 -12.84 -26.20 -7.50
CA ARG A 73 -13.10 -26.84 -6.19
C ARG A 73 -13.33 -25.81 -5.08
N MET A 74 -12.70 -24.62 -5.20
CA MET A 74 -12.74 -23.53 -4.22
C MET A 74 -13.83 -22.50 -4.52
N ARG A 75 -14.18 -22.28 -5.78
CA ARG A 75 -15.12 -21.23 -6.21
C ARG A 75 -16.50 -21.29 -5.55
N SER A 76 -16.91 -22.46 -5.06
CA SER A 76 -18.17 -22.65 -4.32
C SER A 76 -18.05 -22.54 -2.80
N ALA A 77 -16.84 -22.33 -2.27
CA ALA A 77 -16.59 -22.29 -0.84
C ALA A 77 -17.31 -21.12 -0.17
N ARG A 78 -17.77 -21.34 1.06
CA ARG A 78 -18.13 -20.23 1.96
C ARG A 78 -16.87 -19.80 2.68
N ILE A 79 -16.44 -18.57 2.47
CA ILE A 79 -15.17 -18.07 3.00
C ILE A 79 -15.43 -17.15 4.18
N THR A 80 -14.78 -17.41 5.30
CA THR A 80 -14.65 -16.46 6.42
C THR A 80 -13.19 -16.01 6.48
N LEU A 81 -12.95 -14.75 6.15
CA LEU A 81 -11.65 -14.09 6.28
C LEU A 81 -11.58 -13.41 7.64
N VAL A 82 -10.58 -13.78 8.42
CA VAL A 82 -10.19 -13.15 9.67
C VAL A 82 -8.92 -12.35 9.41
N ALA A 83 -9.04 -11.03 9.47
CA ALA A 83 -7.92 -10.10 9.32
C ALA A 83 -7.53 -9.48 10.66
N ASP A 84 -6.30 -8.97 10.74
CA ASP A 84 -5.88 -8.20 11.91
C ASP A 84 -6.76 -6.96 12.07
N ASP A 85 -7.08 -6.63 13.31
CA ASP A 85 -7.90 -5.46 13.60
C ASP A 85 -7.19 -4.15 13.24
N GLY A 86 -5.86 -4.11 13.19
CA GLY A 86 -5.08 -2.97 12.69
C GLY A 86 -5.02 -2.87 11.16
N TRP A 87 -5.60 -3.81 10.41
CA TRP A 87 -5.55 -3.79 8.94
C TRP A 87 -6.50 -2.74 8.34
N PRO A 88 -6.05 -1.93 7.34
CA PRO A 88 -6.85 -0.85 6.77
C PRO A 88 -8.21 -1.31 6.24
N SER A 89 -9.25 -0.51 6.54
CA SER A 89 -10.64 -0.75 6.15
C SER A 89 -10.83 -0.74 4.64
N GLU A 90 -10.11 0.16 3.93
CA GLU A 90 -10.15 0.25 2.47
C GLU A 90 -9.68 -1.06 1.80
N ARG A 91 -8.60 -1.68 2.31
CA ARG A 91 -8.10 -2.97 1.81
C ARG A 91 -9.09 -4.12 2.01
N LEU A 92 -9.79 -4.12 3.14
CA LEU A 92 -10.86 -5.10 3.39
C LEU A 92 -12.06 -4.86 2.47
N ALA A 93 -12.41 -3.60 2.21
CA ALA A 93 -13.47 -3.24 1.27
C ALA A 93 -13.12 -3.67 -0.18
N GLU A 94 -11.87 -3.47 -0.62
CA GLU A 94 -11.37 -3.96 -1.92
C GLU A 94 -11.54 -5.49 -2.06
N ILE A 95 -11.22 -6.25 -1.00
CA ILE A 95 -11.42 -7.70 -0.96
C ILE A 95 -12.92 -8.03 -1.01
N GLU A 96 -13.75 -7.38 -0.20
CA GLU A 96 -15.19 -7.62 -0.18
C GLU A 96 -15.80 -7.35 -1.56
N GLU A 97 -15.44 -6.24 -2.21
CA GLU A 97 -15.95 -5.85 -3.53
C GLU A 97 -15.48 -6.80 -4.63
N GLY A 98 -14.17 -7.01 -4.74
CA GLY A 98 -13.58 -7.83 -5.80
C GLY A 98 -14.06 -9.29 -5.77
N THR A 99 -14.42 -9.79 -4.59
CA THR A 99 -14.88 -11.18 -4.43
C THR A 99 -16.36 -11.39 -4.72
N LYS A 100 -17.18 -10.32 -4.81
CA LYS A 100 -18.63 -10.42 -5.08
C LYS A 100 -18.96 -11.17 -6.37
N ALA A 101 -18.24 -10.88 -7.45
CA ALA A 101 -18.46 -11.52 -8.75
C ALA A 101 -17.80 -12.92 -8.83
N ALA A 102 -16.67 -13.10 -8.17
CA ALA A 102 -15.84 -14.30 -8.28
C ALA A 102 -16.47 -15.54 -7.60
N PHE A 103 -17.05 -15.37 -6.41
CA PHE A 103 -17.51 -16.47 -5.54
C PHE A 103 -19.02 -16.78 -5.60
N LYS A 104 -19.68 -16.47 -6.73
CA LYS A 104 -21.14 -16.65 -6.92
C LYS A 104 -21.94 -16.02 -5.75
N SER A 105 -23.15 -16.49 -5.46
CA SER A 105 -24.00 -15.98 -4.36
C SER A 105 -23.43 -16.16 -2.93
N ARG A 106 -22.21 -16.69 -2.78
CA ARG A 106 -21.56 -16.96 -1.49
C ARG A 106 -20.50 -15.89 -1.21
N LYS A 107 -20.92 -14.83 -0.51
CA LYS A 107 -20.06 -13.71 -0.12
C LYS A 107 -18.92 -14.17 0.79
N VAL A 108 -17.71 -13.67 0.53
CA VAL A 108 -16.61 -13.70 1.50
C VAL A 108 -17.05 -12.86 2.71
N ARG A 109 -16.98 -13.45 3.90
CA ARG A 109 -17.34 -12.80 5.17
C ARG A 109 -16.07 -12.34 5.85
N ILE A 110 -15.95 -11.04 6.08
CA ILE A 110 -14.78 -10.46 6.73
C ILE A 110 -15.11 -10.24 8.20
N VAL A 111 -14.21 -10.71 9.07
CA VAL A 111 -14.19 -10.43 10.50
C VAL A 111 -12.80 -9.90 10.87
N ARG A 112 -12.75 -9.04 11.89
CA ARG A 112 -11.52 -8.50 12.45
C ARG A 112 -11.17 -9.24 13.72
N ALA A 113 -9.90 -9.54 13.90
CA ALA A 113 -9.38 -10.21 15.09
C ALA A 113 -8.43 -9.31 15.84
N SER A 114 -8.54 -9.34 17.16
CA SER A 114 -7.57 -8.75 18.07
C SER A 114 -7.14 -9.77 19.14
N ASN A 115 -5.96 -9.56 19.71
CA ASN A 115 -5.44 -10.35 20.81
C ASN A 115 -4.96 -9.42 21.94
N GLY A 116 -5.92 -8.78 22.62
CA GLY A 116 -5.61 -7.79 23.68
C GLY A 116 -4.77 -6.61 23.16
N GLY A 117 -5.12 -6.07 21.98
CA GLY A 117 -4.40 -4.97 21.33
C GLY A 117 -3.11 -5.37 20.60
N ASN A 118 -2.64 -6.60 20.78
CA ASN A 118 -1.50 -7.13 20.04
C ASN A 118 -1.87 -7.56 18.63
N LEU A 119 -0.82 -7.68 17.79
CA LEU A 119 -0.96 -8.17 16.44
C LEU A 119 -1.44 -9.63 16.40
N VAL A 120 -2.45 -9.91 15.59
CA VAL A 120 -2.87 -11.26 15.25
C VAL A 120 -1.97 -11.82 14.16
N HIS A 121 -0.73 -12.18 14.49
CA HIS A 121 0.26 -12.60 13.48
C HIS A 121 0.07 -14.05 12.95
N ALA A 122 -1.02 -14.71 13.32
CA ALA A 122 -1.28 -16.11 12.98
C ALA A 122 -1.81 -16.29 11.55
N LYS A 123 -1.24 -17.25 10.82
CA LYS A 123 -1.61 -17.55 9.44
C LYS A 123 -2.06 -19.01 9.36
N ALA A 124 -3.37 -19.19 9.26
CA ALA A 124 -4.01 -20.48 9.32
C ALA A 124 -5.14 -20.58 8.28
N TYR A 125 -5.15 -21.68 7.52
CA TYR A 125 -6.13 -21.93 6.47
C TYR A 125 -6.84 -23.24 6.76
N TYR A 126 -8.03 -23.16 7.32
CA TYR A 126 -8.85 -24.33 7.66
C TYR A 126 -9.91 -24.57 6.58
N ALA A 127 -9.85 -25.74 5.95
CA ALA A 127 -10.78 -26.12 4.89
C ALA A 127 -11.64 -27.32 5.30
N CYS A 128 -12.95 -27.19 5.14
CA CYS A 128 -13.90 -28.28 5.23
C CYS A 128 -14.28 -28.74 3.82
N TRP A 129 -13.92 -29.98 3.51
CA TRP A 129 -14.12 -30.62 2.22
C TRP A 129 -15.34 -31.52 2.27
N ARG A 130 -16.17 -31.47 1.23
CA ARG A 130 -17.30 -32.37 1.04
C ARG A 130 -17.12 -33.19 -0.22
N LYS A 131 -17.31 -34.51 -0.11
CA LYS A 131 -17.30 -35.41 -1.25
C LYS A 131 -18.48 -35.11 -2.17
N ARG A 132 -18.27 -34.99 -3.49
CA ARG A 132 -19.34 -34.77 -4.48
C ARG A 132 -20.35 -35.92 -4.39
N GLY A 133 -21.64 -35.58 -4.44
CA GLY A 133 -22.72 -36.57 -4.32
C GLY A 133 -22.85 -37.26 -2.96
N SER A 134 -22.12 -36.82 -1.93
CA SER A 134 -22.16 -37.44 -0.60
C SER A 134 -22.17 -36.38 0.52
N THR A 135 -22.60 -36.80 1.70
CA THR A 135 -22.52 -36.03 2.95
C THR A 135 -21.17 -36.22 3.68
N ALA A 136 -20.32 -37.11 3.17
CA ALA A 136 -19.00 -37.36 3.74
C ALA A 136 -18.12 -36.10 3.69
N ARG A 137 -17.50 -35.79 4.83
CA ARG A 137 -16.64 -34.62 5.00
C ARG A 137 -15.22 -35.02 5.42
N THR A 138 -14.25 -34.20 5.04
CA THR A 138 -12.90 -34.22 5.62
C THR A 138 -12.45 -32.80 5.91
N ARG A 139 -11.47 -32.65 6.81
CA ARG A 139 -11.00 -31.33 7.26
C ARG A 139 -9.49 -31.29 7.18
N THR A 140 -8.98 -30.15 6.74
CA THR A 140 -7.55 -29.91 6.61
C THR A 140 -7.24 -28.55 7.19
N LEU A 141 -6.02 -28.41 7.72
CA LEU A 141 -5.51 -27.14 8.24
C LEU A 141 -4.10 -26.94 7.69
N LEU A 142 -3.87 -25.78 7.10
CA LEU A 142 -2.55 -25.31 6.72
C LEU A 142 -2.12 -24.22 7.71
N LEU A 143 -0.99 -24.40 8.38
CA LEU A 143 -0.37 -23.40 9.27
C LEU A 143 0.98 -22.99 8.68
N GLY A 144 1.39 -21.73 8.80
CA GLY A 144 2.70 -21.35 8.28
C GLY A 144 3.04 -19.87 8.38
N SER A 145 4.08 -19.48 7.64
CA SER A 145 4.55 -18.09 7.54
C SER A 145 3.88 -17.30 6.39
N ALA A 146 3.23 -17.99 5.44
CA ALA A 146 2.62 -17.40 4.26
C ALA A 146 1.38 -16.55 4.58
N ASN A 147 1.44 -15.25 4.28
CA ASN A 147 0.28 -14.36 4.31
C ASN A 147 -0.71 -14.70 3.19
N ALA A 148 -1.99 -14.35 3.39
CA ALA A 148 -3.04 -14.49 2.38
C ALA A 148 -2.88 -13.43 1.27
N SER A 149 -1.78 -13.50 0.52
CA SER A 149 -1.38 -12.55 -0.52
C SER A 149 -0.72 -13.27 -1.70
N LYS A 150 -0.52 -12.53 -2.80
CA LYS A 150 0.20 -13.04 -3.98
C LYS A 150 1.64 -13.43 -3.63
N GLN A 151 2.31 -12.62 -2.80
CA GLN A 151 3.70 -12.83 -2.42
C GLN A 151 3.85 -14.07 -1.52
N GLY A 152 2.97 -14.22 -0.53
CA GLY A 152 3.02 -15.35 0.41
C GLY A 152 2.73 -16.71 -0.22
N PHE A 153 2.03 -16.77 -1.37
CA PHE A 153 1.74 -18.02 -2.07
C PHE A 153 2.24 -18.00 -3.52
N GLY A 154 3.34 -17.31 -3.80
CA GLY A 154 3.83 -17.23 -5.17
C GLY A 154 5.18 -16.56 -5.40
N ALA A 155 5.80 -15.95 -4.39
CA ALA A 155 7.11 -15.31 -4.56
C ALA A 155 8.06 -15.51 -3.37
N ASN A 156 7.55 -15.44 -2.14
CA ASN A 156 8.37 -15.54 -0.95
C ASN A 156 8.77 -16.99 -0.64
N ALA A 157 9.93 -17.16 -0.02
CA ALA A 157 10.28 -18.41 0.64
C ALA A 157 9.46 -18.53 1.93
N GLU A 158 8.53 -19.47 1.97
CA GLU A 158 7.58 -19.65 3.07
C GLU A 158 7.63 -21.09 3.59
N SER A 159 7.27 -21.25 4.85
CA SER A 159 7.16 -22.56 5.52
C SER A 159 5.73 -22.83 5.92
N TYR A 160 5.31 -24.09 5.81
CA TYR A 160 3.97 -24.50 6.17
C TYR A 160 3.91 -25.95 6.65
N VAL A 161 2.94 -26.20 7.52
CA VAL A 161 2.55 -27.52 8.01
C VAL A 161 1.11 -27.77 7.54
N SER A 162 0.93 -28.84 6.78
CA SER A 162 -0.38 -29.33 6.35
C SER A 162 -0.84 -30.44 7.29
N LEU A 163 -2.03 -30.31 7.85
CA LEU A 163 -2.64 -31.26 8.76
C LEU A 163 -3.94 -31.79 8.19
N ASN A 164 -4.01 -33.10 8.01
CA ASN A 164 -5.27 -33.80 7.80
C ASN A 164 -5.86 -34.21 9.16
N PHE A 165 -7.07 -33.76 9.48
CA PHE A 165 -7.68 -34.03 10.78
C PHE A 165 -7.92 -35.52 11.01
N ARG A 166 -8.00 -36.35 9.96
CA ARG A 166 -8.11 -37.80 10.08
C ARG A 166 -6.84 -38.44 10.65
N ALA A 167 -5.68 -37.80 10.45
CA ALA A 167 -4.39 -38.27 10.97
C ALA A 167 -4.21 -37.96 12.46
N ILE A 168 -5.00 -37.04 13.02
CA ILE A 168 -4.99 -36.73 14.45
C ILE A 168 -5.67 -37.90 15.19
N LYS A 169 -4.86 -38.70 15.88
CA LYS A 169 -5.30 -39.89 16.63
C LYS A 169 -6.05 -39.52 17.92
N ASP A 170 -5.63 -38.45 18.60
CA ASP A 170 -6.33 -37.99 19.81
C ASP A 170 -7.69 -37.37 19.46
N ALA A 171 -8.76 -38.00 19.95
CA ALA A 171 -10.11 -37.58 19.63
C ALA A 171 -10.49 -36.23 20.27
N SER A 172 -9.96 -35.93 21.46
CA SER A 172 -10.19 -34.67 22.18
C SER A 172 -9.59 -33.50 21.41
N SER A 173 -8.29 -33.54 21.14
CA SER A 173 -7.58 -32.49 20.38
C SER A 173 -8.20 -32.27 19.01
N ARG A 174 -8.60 -33.35 18.33
CA ARG A 174 -9.28 -33.27 17.03
C ARG A 174 -10.65 -32.58 17.14
N ALA A 175 -11.40 -32.82 18.21
CA ALA A 175 -12.71 -32.21 18.44
C ALA A 175 -12.58 -30.73 18.82
N GLU A 176 -11.65 -30.40 19.70
CA GLU A 176 -11.39 -29.02 20.15
C GLU A 176 -10.84 -28.14 19.02
N LEU A 177 -9.84 -28.63 18.26
CA LEU A 177 -9.31 -27.93 17.09
C LEU A 177 -10.41 -27.69 16.03
N ARG A 178 -11.29 -28.67 15.84
CA ARG A 178 -12.46 -28.52 14.97
C ARG A 178 -13.40 -27.45 15.51
N GLN A 179 -13.68 -27.45 16.80
CA GLN A 179 -14.57 -26.48 17.44
C GLN A 179 -14.03 -25.06 17.32
N TYR A 180 -12.72 -24.85 17.49
CA TYR A 180 -12.06 -23.55 17.33
C TYR A 180 -12.41 -22.90 15.97
N PHE A 181 -12.20 -23.63 14.86
CA PHE A 181 -12.52 -23.10 13.53
C PHE A 181 -14.02 -23.10 13.19
N GLU A 182 -14.80 -24.04 13.72
CA GLU A 182 -16.26 -24.04 13.51
C GLU A 182 -16.92 -22.84 14.21
N LYS A 183 -16.42 -22.41 15.38
CA LYS A 183 -16.85 -21.16 16.04
C LYS A 183 -16.62 -19.95 15.12
N ILE A 184 -15.44 -19.83 14.51
CA ILE A 184 -15.11 -18.76 13.55
C ILE A 184 -16.07 -18.77 12.35
N GLU A 185 -16.27 -19.94 11.73
CA GLU A 185 -17.15 -20.09 10.56
C GLU A 185 -18.62 -19.73 10.89
N VAL A 186 -19.11 -20.14 12.07
CA VAL A 186 -20.45 -19.81 12.55
C VAL A 186 -20.57 -18.31 12.80
N PHE A 187 -19.59 -17.70 13.47
CA PHE A 187 -19.57 -16.26 13.76
C PHE A 187 -19.60 -15.41 12.49
N GLY A 188 -18.84 -15.79 11.45
CA GLY A 188 -18.86 -15.11 10.16
C GLY A 188 -20.25 -15.06 9.49
N ARG A 189 -21.19 -15.91 9.91
CA ARG A 189 -22.55 -16.03 9.32
C ARG A 189 -23.67 -15.56 10.23
N ASN A 190 -23.50 -15.64 11.54
CA ASN A 190 -24.57 -15.32 12.48
C ASN A 190 -24.78 -13.79 12.59
N LYS A 191 -25.64 -13.34 13.50
CA LYS A 191 -25.91 -11.92 13.75
C LYS A 191 -25.11 -11.34 14.92
N GLU A 192 -24.37 -12.16 15.68
CA GLU A 192 -23.53 -11.72 16.79
C GLU A 192 -22.52 -10.67 16.32
N THR A 193 -22.17 -9.73 17.19
CA THR A 193 -21.28 -8.60 16.88
C THR A 193 -19.83 -8.91 17.25
N GLU A 194 -19.65 -9.69 18.30
CA GLU A 194 -18.38 -10.07 18.89
C GLU A 194 -18.38 -11.56 19.26
N LEU A 195 -17.21 -12.20 19.19
CA LEU A 195 -16.95 -13.54 19.69
C LEU A 195 -15.57 -13.58 20.34
N VAL A 196 -15.48 -14.02 21.59
CA VAL A 196 -14.21 -14.35 22.24
C VAL A 196 -13.88 -15.82 21.99
N LEU A 197 -12.83 -16.07 21.23
CA LEU A 197 -12.25 -17.38 20.96
C LEU A 197 -11.24 -17.73 22.03
N ASP A 198 -11.75 -18.44 23.04
CA ASP A 198 -11.02 -18.99 24.18
C ASP A 198 -10.31 -17.91 25.03
N SER A 199 -10.11 -18.18 26.32
CA SER A 199 -9.43 -17.24 27.24
C SER A 199 -7.91 -17.39 27.23
N GLU A 200 -7.40 -18.49 26.65
CA GLU A 200 -5.99 -18.86 26.63
C GLU A 200 -5.61 -19.44 25.26
N TRP A 201 -4.30 -19.53 25.00
CA TRP A 201 -3.78 -20.15 23.78
C TRP A 201 -4.27 -21.59 23.64
N PHE A 202 -4.76 -21.93 22.45
CA PHE A 202 -5.19 -23.29 22.14
C PHE A 202 -4.00 -24.13 21.67
N TRP A 203 -3.67 -25.20 22.38
CA TRP A 203 -2.56 -26.09 22.02
C TRP A 203 -3.04 -27.31 21.23
N ILE A 204 -2.36 -27.62 20.13
CA ILE A 204 -2.56 -28.83 19.36
C ILE A 204 -1.70 -29.95 19.97
N GLY A 205 -2.34 -30.88 20.67
CA GLY A 205 -1.69 -31.93 21.47
C GLY A 205 -1.78 -31.64 22.97
N LYS A 206 -1.29 -32.56 23.81
CA LYS A 206 -1.30 -32.39 25.28
C LYS A 206 0.07 -32.65 25.88
N GLY A 207 0.45 -31.85 26.87
CA GLY A 207 1.73 -31.97 27.58
C GLY A 207 2.92 -31.94 26.62
N GLU A 208 3.80 -32.92 26.73
CA GLU A 208 5.01 -33.05 25.90
C GLU A 208 4.74 -33.30 24.40
N THR A 209 3.50 -33.61 24.02
CA THR A 209 3.10 -33.81 22.61
C THR A 209 2.51 -32.56 21.96
N ALA A 210 2.45 -31.43 22.69
CA ALA A 210 2.01 -30.17 22.12
C ALA A 210 3.09 -29.62 21.18
N TRP A 211 2.74 -29.41 19.90
CA TRP A 211 3.72 -29.03 18.87
C TRP A 211 3.32 -27.79 18.07
N ALA A 212 2.09 -27.31 18.24
CA ALA A 212 1.62 -26.04 17.68
C ALA A 212 0.60 -25.40 18.62
N SER A 213 0.47 -24.08 18.56
CA SER A 213 -0.56 -23.32 19.26
C SER A 213 -1.30 -22.38 18.32
N LEU A 214 -2.57 -22.13 18.63
CA LEU A 214 -3.41 -21.13 17.99
C LEU A 214 -3.71 -20.03 19.02
N PRO A 215 -3.72 -18.77 18.59
CA PRO A 215 -3.92 -17.64 19.51
C PRO A 215 -5.33 -17.63 20.08
N ALA A 216 -5.48 -17.14 21.30
CA ALA A 216 -6.76 -16.62 21.78
C ALA A 216 -7.10 -15.35 20.98
N LEU A 217 -8.35 -15.19 20.56
CA LEU A 217 -8.74 -14.08 19.69
C LEU A 217 -10.08 -13.50 20.09
N THR A 218 -10.22 -12.18 20.05
CA THR A 218 -11.54 -11.53 20.04
C THR A 218 -11.87 -11.16 18.60
N LEU A 219 -12.96 -11.72 18.09
CA LEU A 219 -13.45 -11.45 16.74
C LEU A 219 -14.58 -10.43 16.75
N ARG A 220 -14.54 -9.46 15.84
CA ARG A 220 -15.55 -8.42 15.67
C ARG A 220 -15.97 -8.28 14.22
N LYS A 221 -17.23 -7.87 13.98
CA LYS A 221 -17.72 -7.59 12.63
C LYS A 221 -17.46 -6.14 12.23
N PRO A 222 -16.69 -5.86 11.16
CA PRO A 222 -16.32 -4.50 10.78
C PRO A 222 -17.50 -3.55 10.61
N LYS A 223 -18.62 -4.03 10.04
CA LYS A 223 -19.82 -3.20 9.83
C LYS A 223 -20.59 -2.85 11.10
N LYS A 224 -20.39 -3.62 12.18
CA LYS A 224 -21.09 -3.42 13.46
C LYS A 224 -20.19 -2.81 14.53
N CYS A 225 -18.90 -3.11 14.44
CA CYS A 225 -17.84 -2.59 15.29
C CYS A 225 -16.77 -2.01 14.37
N PRO A 226 -17.00 -0.81 13.78
CA PRO A 226 -16.05 -0.20 12.86
C PRO A 226 -14.75 0.18 13.58
N GLN A 227 -14.85 0.48 14.88
CA GLN A 227 -13.74 0.98 15.67
C GLN A 227 -12.67 -0.06 15.95
N PRO A 228 -11.38 0.32 15.91
CA PRO A 228 -10.29 -0.50 16.41
C PRO A 228 -10.50 -0.87 17.89
N SER A 229 -10.11 -2.08 18.22
CA SER A 229 -10.20 -2.70 19.54
C SER A 229 -9.19 -2.17 20.55
N SER A 230 -8.08 -1.58 20.08
CA SER A 230 -7.07 -0.94 20.93
C SER A 230 -6.52 0.33 20.28
N PHE A 231 -5.82 1.14 21.09
CA PHE A 231 -5.09 2.32 20.63
C PHE A 231 -4.01 1.96 19.61
N GLU A 232 -3.27 0.87 19.79
CA GLU A 232 -2.25 0.40 18.86
C GLU A 232 -2.86 -0.04 17.52
N SER A 233 -4.01 -0.71 17.57
CA SER A 233 -4.75 -1.09 16.36
C SER A 233 -5.21 0.16 15.60
N TRP A 234 -5.58 1.22 16.31
CA TRP A 234 -5.90 2.51 15.72
C TRP A 234 -4.69 3.20 15.09
N ILE A 235 -3.53 3.22 15.77
CA ILE A 235 -2.27 3.74 15.20
C ILE A 235 -1.90 2.95 13.93
N ARG A 236 -2.03 1.62 13.94
CA ARG A 236 -1.74 0.73 12.79
C ARG A 236 -2.65 0.96 11.59
N ARG A 237 -3.91 1.34 11.80
CA ARG A 237 -4.81 1.69 10.69
C ARG A 237 -4.51 3.04 10.05
N GLY A 238 -3.71 3.88 10.70
CA GLY A 238 -3.38 5.20 10.19
C GLY A 238 -2.56 5.18 8.89
N TYR A 239 -2.27 6.38 8.41
CA TYR A 239 -1.53 6.64 7.19
C TYR A 239 -0.28 7.46 7.49
N LEU A 240 0.82 7.11 6.85
CA LEU A 240 2.04 7.89 6.82
C LEU A 240 2.06 8.79 5.59
N CYS A 241 2.63 9.97 5.74
CA CYS A 241 2.77 10.98 4.72
C CYS A 241 4.22 11.46 4.67
N HIS A 242 4.81 11.45 3.48
CA HIS A 242 6.12 12.01 3.20
C HIS A 242 6.03 12.99 2.05
N LYS A 243 6.84 14.05 2.09
CA LYS A 243 6.94 14.95 0.93
C LYS A 243 7.45 14.15 -0.27
N TYR A 244 6.70 14.15 -1.35
CA TYR A 244 7.13 13.50 -2.58
C TYR A 244 8.22 14.34 -3.23
N ALA A 245 9.42 13.76 -3.36
CA ALA A 245 10.49 14.37 -4.13
C ALA A 245 10.11 14.31 -5.61
N VAL A 246 9.53 15.40 -6.11
CA VAL A 246 9.12 15.53 -7.51
C VAL A 246 10.32 15.26 -8.41
N ASP A 247 10.18 14.32 -9.35
CA ASP A 247 11.19 14.13 -10.38
C ASP A 247 11.24 15.41 -11.25
N SER A 248 12.29 16.21 -11.06
CA SER A 248 12.51 17.45 -11.79
C SER A 248 12.61 17.27 -13.31
N ASN A 249 12.76 16.04 -13.80
CA ASN A 249 12.74 15.70 -15.21
C ASN A 249 11.34 15.57 -15.80
N PHE A 250 10.30 15.32 -15.02
CA PHE A 250 8.97 15.07 -15.56
C PHE A 250 8.42 16.33 -16.25
N GLY A 251 7.87 16.19 -17.46
CA GLY A 251 7.38 17.30 -18.27
C GLY A 251 8.49 18.16 -18.92
N ARG A 252 9.77 17.76 -18.79
CA ARG A 252 10.92 18.49 -19.33
C ARG A 252 11.78 17.59 -20.23
N VAL A 253 12.40 18.20 -21.25
CA VAL A 253 13.46 17.59 -22.05
C VAL A 253 14.79 18.24 -21.69
N ARG A 254 15.77 17.41 -21.35
CA ARG A 254 17.15 17.83 -21.06
C ARG A 254 17.99 17.77 -22.31
N LEU A 255 18.83 18.78 -22.48
CA LEU A 255 19.84 18.90 -23.50
C LEU A 255 21.18 18.95 -22.79
N ARG A 256 22.02 17.93 -23.03
CA ARG A 256 23.37 17.86 -22.48
C ARG A 256 24.34 18.45 -23.49
N LEU A 257 24.95 19.57 -23.11
CA LEU A 257 25.99 20.24 -23.87
C LEU A 257 27.31 19.46 -23.74
N LYS A 258 28.15 19.54 -24.77
CA LYS A 258 29.52 19.00 -24.77
C LYS A 258 30.49 19.86 -23.96
N ARG A 259 30.19 21.15 -23.85
CA ARG A 259 30.96 22.12 -23.07
C ARG A 259 30.03 22.80 -22.07
N SER A 260 30.48 22.96 -20.83
CA SER A 260 29.74 23.73 -19.83
C SER A 260 29.62 25.18 -20.28
N LEU A 261 28.46 25.80 -20.04
CA LEU A 261 28.27 27.21 -20.31
C LEU A 261 29.10 28.05 -19.35
N PRO A 262 29.92 29.00 -19.85
CA PRO A 262 30.61 29.95 -19.00
C PRO A 262 29.59 30.75 -18.17
N PRO A 263 29.92 31.15 -16.93
CA PRO A 263 29.07 32.01 -16.12
C PRO A 263 28.80 33.35 -16.83
N GLY A 264 27.54 33.79 -16.87
CA GLY A 264 27.17 35.12 -17.35
C GLY A 264 26.64 35.16 -18.79
N ILE A 265 27.43 35.69 -19.73
CA ILE A 265 26.98 36.26 -21.03
C ILE A 265 26.08 35.32 -21.86
N LEU A 266 26.27 34.00 -21.76
CA LEU A 266 25.48 33.01 -22.52
C LEU A 266 24.19 32.60 -21.83
N ASP A 267 24.00 32.88 -20.53
CA ASP A 267 22.78 32.54 -19.79
C ASP A 267 21.54 33.19 -20.41
N GLY A 268 21.64 34.48 -20.76
CA GLY A 268 20.55 35.17 -21.44
C GLY A 268 20.18 34.56 -22.80
N ALA A 269 21.12 33.88 -23.49
CA ALA A 269 20.79 33.17 -24.74
C ALA A 269 20.04 31.86 -24.46
N VAL A 270 20.40 31.15 -23.39
CA VAL A 270 19.75 29.92 -22.94
C VAL A 270 18.33 30.20 -22.47
N GLU A 271 18.15 31.21 -21.63
CA GLU A 271 16.85 31.67 -21.14
C GLU A 271 15.97 32.17 -22.29
N SER A 272 16.52 32.98 -23.21
CA SER A 272 15.77 33.49 -24.37
C SER A 272 15.32 32.38 -25.33
N ALA A 273 16.05 31.26 -25.39
CA ALA A 273 15.63 30.09 -26.16
C ALA A 273 14.60 29.21 -25.42
N GLY A 274 14.25 29.55 -24.17
CA GLY A 274 13.29 28.82 -23.34
C GLY A 274 13.89 27.65 -22.57
N PHE A 275 15.21 27.63 -22.34
CA PHE A 275 15.89 26.65 -21.49
C PHE A 275 16.25 27.26 -20.12
N GLY A 276 16.22 26.44 -19.08
CA GLY A 276 16.82 26.75 -17.78
C GLY A 276 18.14 25.99 -17.61
N VAL A 277 19.12 26.63 -16.97
CA VAL A 277 20.42 26.02 -16.66
C VAL A 277 20.29 25.15 -15.40
N GLU A 278 20.82 23.93 -15.43
CA GLU A 278 20.83 23.00 -14.30
C GLU A 278 22.27 22.68 -13.85
N GLY A 279 22.51 22.62 -12.53
CA GLY A 279 23.73 22.05 -11.94
C GLY A 279 25.05 22.63 -12.48
N ASP A 280 25.86 21.78 -13.09
CA ASP A 280 27.21 22.07 -13.62
C ASP A 280 27.23 22.90 -14.91
N ARG A 281 26.06 23.42 -15.33
CA ARG A 281 25.88 24.27 -16.52
C ARG A 281 26.24 23.57 -17.84
N ALA A 282 26.44 22.25 -17.82
CA ALA A 282 26.53 21.40 -19.01
C ALA A 282 25.19 20.73 -19.34
N SER A 283 24.20 20.84 -18.46
CA SER A 283 22.83 20.40 -18.68
C SER A 283 21.90 21.59 -18.68
N ILE A 284 21.07 21.70 -19.72
CA ILE A 284 19.99 22.68 -19.78
C ILE A 284 18.67 21.95 -20.04
N ALA A 285 17.56 22.44 -19.49
CA ALA A 285 16.26 21.78 -19.57
C ALA A 285 15.18 22.74 -20.05
N THR A 286 14.24 22.26 -20.86
CA THR A 286 13.09 23.03 -21.32
C THR A 286 11.79 22.26 -21.08
N PRO A 287 10.72 22.89 -20.57
CA PRO A 287 9.42 22.24 -20.43
C PRO A 287 8.81 22.02 -21.81
N TYR A 288 8.41 20.79 -22.14
CA TYR A 288 7.75 20.53 -23.43
C TYR A 288 6.23 20.54 -23.35
N LEU A 289 5.69 20.49 -22.12
CA LEU A 289 4.27 20.67 -21.89
C LEU A 289 3.92 22.14 -22.12
N PRO A 290 2.78 22.43 -22.79
CA PRO A 290 2.29 23.79 -22.88
C PRO A 290 2.15 24.33 -21.46
N ALA A 291 2.75 25.50 -21.19
CA ALA A 291 2.55 26.17 -19.93
C ALA A 291 1.05 26.48 -19.81
N ALA A 292 0.36 25.85 -18.85
CA ALA A 292 -0.68 26.60 -18.17
C ALA A 292 0.06 27.81 -17.59
N GLU A 293 -0.26 29.00 -18.08
CA GLU A 293 0.43 30.28 -17.84
C GLU A 293 1.24 30.27 -16.53
N THR A 294 2.55 30.09 -16.69
CA THR A 294 3.50 29.77 -15.62
C THR A 294 3.65 30.91 -14.62
N THR A 295 3.30 30.67 -13.36
CA THR A 295 4.00 31.30 -12.23
C THR A 295 5.21 30.43 -11.82
N ASN A 296 6.29 31.10 -11.45
CA ASN A 296 7.61 30.58 -11.07
C ASN A 296 7.66 29.63 -9.84
N ASP A 297 6.59 28.90 -9.52
CA ASP A 297 6.48 28.09 -8.29
C ASP A 297 7.22 26.74 -8.34
N LEU A 298 7.98 26.46 -9.41
CA LEU A 298 8.93 25.35 -9.42
C LEU A 298 10.29 25.73 -8.82
N GLN A 299 10.46 26.97 -8.33
CA GLN A 299 11.48 27.25 -7.32
C GLN A 299 11.10 26.52 -6.04
N LEU A 300 11.75 25.38 -5.84
CA LEU A 300 11.99 24.74 -4.56
C LEU A 300 12.90 25.64 -3.71
N ASP A 301 12.49 26.89 -3.46
CA ASP A 301 13.13 27.72 -2.45
C ASP A 301 12.24 27.75 -1.22
N SER A 302 12.88 27.33 -0.14
CA SER A 302 12.54 27.60 1.24
C SER A 302 12.17 29.06 1.40
N ASP A 303 10.89 29.36 1.39
CA ASP A 303 10.37 30.41 2.25
C ASP A 303 8.92 30.11 2.59
N GLU A 304 8.68 30.11 3.89
CA GLU A 304 7.41 30.03 4.59
C GLU A 304 6.54 31.25 4.24
N SER A 305 6.21 31.41 2.96
CA SER A 305 5.31 32.46 2.49
C SER A 305 3.87 32.06 2.77
N GLU A 306 3.42 32.47 3.95
CA GLU A 306 2.11 33.02 4.25
C GLU A 306 0.98 32.67 3.25
N GLY A 307 0.38 31.48 3.44
CA GLY A 307 -0.89 31.15 2.81
C GLY A 307 -0.97 29.71 2.30
N ARG A 308 -1.46 28.82 3.17
CA ARG A 308 -1.95 27.44 2.86
C ARG A 308 -0.89 26.37 2.54
N VAL A 309 -0.33 25.80 3.62
CA VAL A 309 -0.28 24.34 3.87
C VAL A 309 -0.54 24.09 5.37
N ASP A 310 -1.69 24.54 5.89
CA ASP A 310 -2.06 24.37 7.31
C ASP A 310 -2.53 22.94 7.64
N TRP A 311 -2.91 22.15 6.62
CA TRP A 311 -3.48 20.84 6.84
C TRP A 311 -2.47 19.84 7.39
N LEU A 312 -1.20 19.89 6.98
CA LEU A 312 -0.19 18.96 7.49
C LEU A 312 0.04 19.21 8.99
N ALA A 313 0.16 20.47 9.41
CA ALA A 313 0.30 20.82 10.83
C ALA A 313 -0.97 20.51 11.64
N ALA A 314 -2.15 20.77 11.08
CA ALA A 314 -3.45 20.57 11.71
C ALA A 314 -3.83 19.09 11.83
N LEU A 315 -3.62 18.30 10.78
CA LEU A 315 -4.12 16.94 10.61
C LEU A 315 -3.05 15.86 10.84
N PHE A 316 -1.76 16.18 10.83
CA PHE A 316 -0.72 15.18 10.98
C PHE A 316 0.12 15.36 12.24
N VAL A 317 0.59 14.24 12.75
CA VAL A 317 1.50 14.13 13.89
C VAL A 317 2.81 13.59 13.37
N GLU A 318 3.89 14.33 13.55
CA GLU A 318 5.21 13.83 13.20
C GLU A 318 5.55 12.64 14.10
N THR A 319 6.10 11.59 13.50
CA THR A 319 6.57 10.39 14.19
C THR A 319 7.92 10.00 13.61
N ARG A 320 8.60 9.04 14.25
CA ARG A 320 9.84 8.45 13.73
C ARG A 320 9.73 7.85 12.32
N LEU A 321 8.51 7.46 11.90
CA LEU A 321 8.23 6.90 10.58
C LEU A 321 7.71 7.94 9.57
N GLY A 322 7.63 9.22 9.94
CA GLY A 322 7.06 10.29 9.10
C GLY A 322 5.81 10.91 9.70
N TYR A 323 5.08 11.70 8.90
CA TYR A 323 3.86 12.37 9.34
C TYR A 323 2.70 11.38 9.36
N TRP A 324 2.14 11.10 10.52
CA TRP A 324 1.02 10.17 10.71
C TRP A 324 -0.33 10.90 10.79
N THR A 325 -1.38 10.31 10.21
CA THR A 325 -2.79 10.70 10.45
C THR A 325 -3.67 9.46 10.61
N SER A 326 -4.83 9.60 11.26
CA SER A 326 -5.75 8.47 11.44
C SER A 326 -6.44 8.08 10.12
N GLU A 327 -6.91 6.82 10.03
CA GLU A 327 -7.70 6.34 8.89
C GLU A 327 -8.92 7.24 8.63
N ASP A 328 -9.65 7.61 9.68
CA ASP A 328 -10.86 8.43 9.57
C ASP A 328 -10.54 9.82 9.02
N SER A 329 -9.44 10.44 9.48
CA SER A 329 -8.96 11.72 8.98
C SER A 329 -8.61 11.66 7.50
N TYR A 330 -7.84 10.64 7.13
CA TYR A 330 -7.43 10.43 5.76
C TYR A 330 -8.65 10.24 4.86
N ILE A 331 -9.58 9.35 5.21
CA ILE A 331 -10.78 9.10 4.42
C ILE A 331 -11.63 10.38 4.26
N ALA A 332 -11.80 11.15 5.34
CA ALA A 332 -12.59 12.39 5.31
C ALA A 332 -11.94 13.49 4.46
N HIS A 333 -10.60 13.60 4.49
CA HIS A 333 -9.89 14.76 3.94
C HIS A 333 -9.03 14.46 2.72
N ARG A 334 -8.89 13.20 2.26
CA ARG A 334 -7.96 12.79 1.19
C ARG A 334 -8.06 13.60 -0.11
N GLY A 335 -9.24 14.12 -0.44
CA GLY A 335 -9.44 15.00 -1.61
C GLY A 335 -8.75 16.36 -1.50
N HIS A 336 -8.40 16.78 -0.28
CA HIS A 336 -7.82 18.08 0.06
C HIS A 336 -6.34 17.99 0.49
N LEU A 337 -5.79 16.78 0.67
CA LEU A 337 -4.40 16.56 1.08
C LEU A 337 -3.45 16.72 -0.10
N VAL A 338 -3.41 17.94 -0.66
CA VAL A 338 -2.60 18.29 -1.82
C VAL A 338 -1.71 19.49 -1.53
N TYR A 339 -0.56 19.52 -2.20
CA TYR A 339 0.38 20.63 -2.21
C TYR A 339 -0.02 21.68 -3.26
N ARG A 340 0.48 22.92 -3.11
CA ARG A 340 0.31 23.99 -4.11
C ARG A 340 0.68 23.49 -5.51
N GLY A 341 -0.07 23.92 -6.52
CA GLY A 341 0.15 23.50 -7.91
C GLY A 341 -0.54 22.19 -8.33
N ALA A 342 -1.45 21.64 -7.52
CA ALA A 342 -2.08 20.35 -7.79
C ALA A 342 -2.97 20.35 -9.04
N ASN A 343 -3.65 21.46 -9.34
CA ASN A 343 -4.51 21.57 -10.53
C ASN A 343 -3.67 21.59 -11.81
N GLU A 344 -2.57 22.32 -11.79
CA GLU A 344 -1.60 22.42 -12.87
C GLU A 344 -0.98 21.03 -13.14
N ARG A 345 -0.59 20.32 -12.08
CA ARG A 345 -0.10 18.93 -12.19
C ARG A 345 -1.16 17.97 -12.73
N ARG A 346 -2.45 18.12 -12.35
CA ARG A 346 -3.55 17.35 -12.94
C ARG A 346 -3.68 17.60 -14.44
N LEU A 347 -3.66 18.87 -14.86
CA LEU A 347 -3.73 19.24 -16.28
C LEU A 347 -2.54 18.69 -17.07
N GLN A 348 -1.33 18.70 -16.50
CA GLN A 348 -0.14 18.11 -17.12
C GLN A 348 -0.25 16.58 -17.28
N ILE A 349 -0.73 15.88 -16.25
CA ILE A 349 -0.98 14.43 -16.32
C ILE A 349 -2.04 14.13 -17.38
N GLN A 350 -3.14 14.90 -17.41
CA GLN A 350 -4.21 14.72 -18.39
C GLN A 350 -3.71 14.96 -19.82
N ALA A 351 -2.98 16.05 -20.05
CA ALA A 351 -2.38 16.34 -21.35
C ALA A 351 -1.48 15.19 -21.84
N LEU A 352 -0.70 14.56 -20.96
CA LEU A 352 0.14 13.40 -21.31
C LEU A 352 -0.65 12.10 -21.51
N ARG A 353 -1.75 11.90 -20.78
CA ARG A 353 -2.61 10.71 -20.95
C ARG A 353 -3.29 10.72 -22.30
N ASP A 354 -3.81 11.88 -22.69
CA ASP A 354 -4.71 12.07 -23.83
C ASP A 354 -3.98 12.44 -25.13
N ILE A 355 -2.65 12.59 -25.08
CA ILE A 355 -1.85 12.99 -26.25
C ILE A 355 -1.90 11.94 -27.38
N ASP A 356 -2.25 12.39 -28.57
CA ASP A 356 -2.18 11.63 -29.81
C ASP A 356 -0.81 11.77 -30.50
N ASP A 357 -0.57 10.95 -31.52
CA ASP A 357 0.71 10.96 -32.24
C ASP A 357 1.01 12.33 -32.88
N PRO A 358 0.07 13.02 -33.55
CA PRO A 358 0.30 14.36 -34.10
C PRO A 358 0.66 15.42 -33.05
N SER A 359 -0.06 15.48 -31.92
CA SER A 359 0.22 16.46 -30.87
C SER A 359 1.58 16.20 -30.23
N ARG A 360 1.95 14.92 -30.06
CA ARG A 360 3.26 14.53 -29.56
C ARG A 360 4.38 14.97 -30.48
N ASP A 361 4.22 14.75 -31.78
CA ASP A 361 5.21 15.18 -32.76
C ASP A 361 5.32 16.71 -32.78
N GLY A 362 4.21 17.44 -32.62
CA GLY A 362 4.22 18.89 -32.44
C GLY A 362 4.99 19.35 -31.18
N TRP A 363 4.90 18.63 -30.06
CA TRP A 363 5.69 18.93 -28.87
C TRP A 363 7.18 18.66 -29.08
N VAL A 364 7.53 17.58 -29.79
CA VAL A 364 8.91 17.28 -30.18
C VAL A 364 9.47 18.40 -31.08
N ASP A 365 8.69 18.83 -32.08
CA ASP A 365 9.05 19.91 -32.99
C ASP A 365 9.29 21.22 -32.26
N ALA A 366 8.43 21.57 -31.29
CA ALA A 366 8.60 22.75 -30.46
C ALA A 366 9.92 22.72 -29.67
N VAL A 367 10.29 21.57 -29.09
CA VAL A 367 11.55 21.40 -28.36
C VAL A 367 12.77 21.49 -29.30
N CYS A 368 12.69 20.85 -30.48
CA CYS A 368 13.75 20.96 -31.50
C CYS A 368 13.91 22.40 -32.00
N SER A 369 12.80 23.12 -32.21
CA SER A 369 12.80 24.52 -32.61
C SER A 369 13.50 25.42 -31.57
N ARG A 370 13.31 25.14 -30.27
CA ARG A 370 14.06 25.83 -29.20
C ARG A 370 15.55 25.53 -29.26
N ALA A 371 15.96 24.30 -29.54
CA ALA A 371 17.39 23.97 -29.72
C ALA A 371 18.00 24.70 -30.94
N THR A 372 17.28 24.79 -32.05
CA THR A 372 17.70 25.60 -33.22
C THR A 372 17.79 27.09 -32.89
N THR A 373 16.84 27.62 -32.11
CA THR A 373 16.85 29.00 -31.64
C THR A 373 18.04 29.27 -30.73
N LEU A 374 18.32 28.36 -29.79
CA LEU A 374 19.51 28.44 -28.94
C LEU A 374 20.78 28.52 -29.76
N ARG A 375 20.94 27.63 -30.75
CA ARG A 375 22.10 27.67 -31.65
C ARG A 375 22.21 29.03 -32.35
N ALA A 376 21.12 29.54 -32.92
CA ALA A 376 21.14 30.83 -33.61
C ALA A 376 21.55 31.98 -32.66
N LEU A 377 21.06 31.99 -31.42
CA LEU A 377 21.44 32.98 -30.41
C LEU A 377 22.91 32.85 -30.00
N LEU A 378 23.44 31.63 -29.90
CA LEU A 378 24.86 31.40 -29.64
C LEU A 378 25.74 31.88 -30.81
N VAL A 379 25.34 31.63 -32.06
CA VAL A 379 26.02 32.15 -33.27
C VAL A 379 25.95 33.68 -33.37
N GLY A 380 24.93 34.32 -32.78
CA GLY A 380 24.88 35.78 -32.66
C GLY A 380 25.89 36.36 -31.67
N LYS A 381 26.38 35.54 -30.72
CA LYS A 381 27.32 35.95 -29.67
C LYS A 381 28.74 35.41 -29.87
N LEU A 382 28.88 34.32 -30.61
CA LEU A 382 30.11 33.56 -30.89
C LEU A 382 30.21 33.33 -32.40
N ASN A 383 31.34 32.83 -32.89
CA ASN A 383 31.35 32.35 -34.29
C ASN A 383 30.64 30.98 -34.42
N GLN A 384 30.33 30.57 -35.66
CA GLN A 384 29.59 29.34 -35.92
C GLN A 384 30.28 28.09 -35.36
N THR A 385 31.59 27.98 -35.54
CA THR A 385 32.39 26.83 -35.07
C THR A 385 32.36 26.71 -33.54
N GLU A 386 32.45 27.84 -32.83
CA GLU A 386 32.41 27.88 -31.36
C GLU A 386 31.02 27.53 -30.82
N ALA A 387 29.96 28.01 -31.46
CA ALA A 387 28.58 27.69 -31.08
C ALA A 387 28.27 26.19 -31.30
N ASP A 388 28.68 25.63 -32.44
CA ASP A 388 28.45 24.22 -32.77
C ASP A 388 29.16 23.27 -31.80
N ALA A 389 30.32 23.67 -31.28
CA ALA A 389 31.09 22.89 -30.33
C ALA A 389 30.40 22.68 -28.96
N TYR A 390 29.35 23.45 -28.64
CA TYR A 390 28.51 23.17 -27.46
C TYR A 390 27.57 21.98 -27.67
N PHE A 391 27.20 21.66 -28.92
CA PHE A 391 26.29 20.56 -29.24
C PHE A 391 27.06 19.30 -29.64
N SER A 392 28.06 19.44 -30.51
CA SER A 392 28.90 18.34 -30.98
C SER A 392 30.23 18.81 -31.56
N ASP A 393 31.33 18.14 -31.21
CA ASP A 393 32.64 18.36 -31.85
C ASP A 393 32.85 17.47 -33.10
N LYS A 394 31.98 16.50 -33.37
CA LYS A 394 32.24 15.40 -34.33
C LYS A 394 31.22 15.26 -35.47
N ILE A 395 30.02 15.81 -35.30
CA ILE A 395 28.93 15.66 -36.26
C ILE A 395 28.29 17.01 -36.57
N PRO A 396 27.78 17.21 -37.79
CA PRO A 396 27.01 18.41 -38.13
C PRO A 396 25.80 18.58 -37.20
N PHE A 397 25.40 19.83 -36.97
CA PHE A 397 24.29 20.16 -36.08
C PHE A 397 22.98 19.48 -36.51
N GLU A 398 22.74 19.33 -37.81
CA GLU A 398 21.54 18.70 -38.36
C GLU A 398 21.44 17.23 -37.97
N VAL A 399 22.57 16.52 -37.96
CA VAL A 399 22.65 15.12 -37.51
C VAL A 399 22.43 15.05 -36.00
N TRP A 400 23.06 15.95 -35.25
CA TRP A 400 22.85 16.04 -33.79
C TRP A 400 21.39 16.37 -33.44
N LEU A 401 20.74 17.24 -34.21
CA LEU A 401 19.35 17.63 -34.02
C LEU A 401 18.39 16.46 -34.29
N ALA A 402 18.69 15.60 -35.26
CA ALA A 402 17.95 14.37 -35.50
C ALA A 402 18.06 13.39 -34.32
N ASP A 403 19.27 13.22 -33.75
CA ASP A 403 19.46 12.42 -32.54
C ASP A 403 18.73 13.03 -31.34
N PHE A 404 18.77 14.35 -31.18
CA PHE A 404 18.06 15.08 -30.13
C PHE A 404 16.54 14.95 -30.28
N ARG A 405 16.02 14.96 -31.51
CA ARG A 405 14.60 14.70 -31.81
C ARG A 405 14.18 13.32 -31.32
N LEU A 406 14.98 12.29 -31.60
CA LEU A 406 14.71 10.93 -31.12
C LEU A 406 14.76 10.85 -29.59
N HIS A 407 15.71 11.55 -28.96
CA HIS A 407 15.79 11.67 -27.51
C HIS A 407 14.52 12.31 -26.91
N ALA A 408 14.07 13.45 -27.48
CA ALA A 408 12.86 14.14 -27.05
C ALA A 408 11.62 13.26 -27.19
N LEU A 409 11.45 12.56 -28.32
CA LEU A 409 10.35 11.62 -28.54
C LEU A 409 10.34 10.50 -27.47
N ASN A 410 11.50 9.89 -27.22
CA ASN A 410 11.62 8.83 -26.21
C ASN A 410 11.33 9.33 -24.79
N LYS A 411 11.75 10.57 -24.48
CA LYS A 411 11.45 11.21 -23.20
C LYS A 411 9.95 11.44 -23.03
N ILE A 412 9.26 11.99 -24.03
CA ILE A 412 7.82 12.24 -23.97
C ILE A 412 7.05 10.93 -23.85
N LYS A 413 7.44 9.87 -24.58
CA LYS A 413 6.83 8.53 -24.45
C LYS A 413 6.99 7.95 -23.04
N ARG A 414 8.16 8.13 -22.41
CA ARG A 414 8.39 7.70 -21.02
C ARG A 414 7.50 8.45 -20.03
N ASP A 415 7.37 9.76 -20.21
CA ASP A 415 6.50 10.56 -19.35
C ASP A 415 5.01 10.24 -19.58
N GLN A 416 4.59 9.92 -20.81
CA GLN A 416 3.25 9.40 -21.10
C GLN A 416 3.00 8.06 -20.37
N GLN A 417 3.98 7.15 -20.33
CA GLN A 417 3.87 5.91 -19.56
C GLN A 417 3.72 6.19 -18.06
N ARG A 418 4.52 7.12 -17.51
CA ARG A 418 4.40 7.54 -16.10
C ARG A 418 3.07 8.22 -15.80
N ALA A 419 2.55 9.03 -16.71
CA ALA A 419 1.24 9.64 -16.58
C ALA A 419 0.11 8.59 -16.57
N ARG A 420 0.35 7.34 -16.99
CA ARG A 420 -0.60 6.23 -16.86
C ARG A 420 -0.43 5.40 -15.58
N ASP A 421 0.66 5.61 -14.84
CA ASP A 421 0.88 4.98 -13.53
C ASP A 421 0.10 5.76 -12.47
N GLU A 422 -0.93 5.13 -11.90
CA GLU A 422 -1.79 5.74 -10.88
C GLU A 422 -1.02 6.18 -9.63
N ILE A 423 -0.04 5.38 -9.18
CA ILE A 423 0.77 5.70 -8.00
C ILE A 423 1.63 6.94 -8.26
N PHE A 424 2.24 7.00 -9.45
CA PHE A 424 2.99 8.19 -9.86
C PHE A 424 2.08 9.42 -9.93
N CYS A 425 0.88 9.28 -10.53
CA CYS A 425 -0.06 10.39 -10.68
C CYS A 425 -0.51 10.93 -9.33
N ASP A 426 -0.89 10.06 -8.41
CA ASP A 426 -1.35 10.45 -7.08
C ASP A 426 -0.26 11.20 -6.33
N ARG A 427 0.98 10.67 -6.30
CA ARG A 427 2.15 11.30 -5.67
C ARG A 427 2.53 12.62 -6.31
N TYR A 428 2.53 12.66 -7.65
CA TYR A 428 2.87 13.85 -8.41
C TYR A 428 1.85 14.96 -8.15
N ILE A 429 0.56 14.66 -8.29
CA ILE A 429 -0.53 15.63 -8.09
C ILE A 429 -0.57 16.11 -6.64
N SER A 430 -0.57 15.19 -5.68
CA SER A 430 -0.66 15.56 -4.26
C SER A 430 0.61 16.26 -3.78
N GLY A 431 1.78 15.97 -4.35
CA GLY A 431 3.07 16.40 -3.82
C GLY A 431 3.51 15.62 -2.57
N PHE A 432 2.78 14.55 -2.22
CA PHE A 432 3.03 13.71 -1.06
C PHE A 432 2.91 12.22 -1.41
N ASP A 433 3.74 11.39 -0.79
CA ASP A 433 3.55 9.95 -0.75
C ASP A 433 2.78 9.62 0.52
N ILE A 434 1.49 9.29 0.36
CA ILE A 434 0.60 8.91 1.46
C ILE A 434 0.30 7.43 1.33
N PHE A 435 0.65 6.65 2.35
CA PHE A 435 0.46 5.20 2.35
C PHE A 435 0.06 4.69 3.74
N PRO A 436 -0.66 3.56 3.85
CA PRO A 436 -1.02 2.98 5.14
C PRO A 436 0.22 2.65 5.97
N VAL A 437 0.12 2.77 7.30
CA VAL A 437 1.19 2.35 8.21
C VAL A 437 1.58 0.89 7.91
N PRO A 438 2.88 0.58 7.76
CA PRO A 438 3.33 -0.78 7.52
C PRO A 438 2.88 -1.73 8.63
N ALA A 439 2.52 -2.93 8.21
CA ALA A 439 2.15 -4.03 9.09
C ALA A 439 3.38 -4.64 9.77
N THR A 440 3.91 -3.97 10.81
CA THR A 440 5.06 -4.45 11.60
C THR A 440 4.67 -4.68 13.06
N SER A 441 5.04 -5.84 13.62
CA SER A 441 4.75 -6.20 15.02
C SER A 441 5.67 -5.46 15.99
N ASP A 442 6.95 -5.38 15.65
CA ASP A 442 8.02 -5.07 16.61
C ASP A 442 8.17 -3.56 16.85
N GLU A 443 7.56 -2.75 15.98
CA GLU A 443 7.80 -1.32 15.88
C GLU A 443 6.62 -0.46 16.33
N ILE A 444 5.46 -1.08 16.63
CA ILE A 444 4.24 -0.33 16.94
C ILE A 444 4.34 0.43 18.27
N GLY A 445 4.98 -0.16 19.28
CA GLY A 445 5.14 0.47 20.59
C GLY A 445 6.02 1.71 20.48
N GLU A 446 7.12 1.62 19.74
CA GLU A 446 8.01 2.75 19.46
C GLU A 446 7.31 3.83 18.60
N LEU A 447 6.47 3.44 17.64
CA LEU A 447 5.66 4.38 16.86
C LEU A 447 4.64 5.11 17.76
N ALA A 448 3.95 4.38 18.64
CA ALA A 448 2.98 4.94 19.57
C ALA A 448 3.63 5.89 20.58
N LEU A 449 4.82 5.54 21.11
CA LEU A 449 5.62 6.41 21.97
C LEU A 449 6.08 7.66 21.23
N SER A 450 6.61 7.52 20.01
CA SER A 450 7.03 8.66 19.20
C SER A 450 5.85 9.59 18.87
N PHE A 451 4.67 9.03 18.58
CA PHE A 451 3.44 9.79 18.42
C PHE A 451 3.10 10.58 19.68
N CYS A 452 3.12 9.92 20.85
CA CYS A 452 2.81 10.55 22.13
C CYS A 452 3.80 11.66 22.47
N ALA A 453 5.09 11.46 22.22
CA ALA A 453 6.12 12.48 22.41
C ALA A 453 5.82 13.77 21.65
N THR A 454 5.50 13.66 20.36
CA THR A 454 5.15 14.83 19.54
C THR A 454 3.84 15.48 20.01
N ILE A 455 2.84 14.69 20.43
CA ILE A 455 1.60 15.25 20.97
C ILE A 455 1.85 15.98 22.29
N ALA A 456 2.61 15.41 23.22
CA ALA A 456 2.95 16.03 24.49
C ALA A 456 3.63 17.41 24.27
N LEU A 457 4.61 17.47 23.37
CA LEU A 457 5.26 18.73 22.97
C LEU A 457 4.27 19.75 22.38
N LYS A 458 3.39 19.31 21.45
CA LYS A 458 2.37 20.18 20.86
C LYS A 458 1.37 20.69 21.91
N VAL A 459 1.02 19.85 22.90
CA VAL A 459 0.13 20.19 24.02
C VAL A 459 0.79 21.15 25.01
N GLN A 460 2.10 21.33 25.02
CA GLN A 460 2.79 22.31 25.87
C GLN A 460 3.07 23.65 25.16
N GLY A 461 2.95 23.71 23.82
CA GLY A 461 3.25 24.93 23.05
C GLY A 461 2.32 26.13 23.31
N LYS A 462 2.79 27.36 23.09
CA LYS A 462 1.95 28.57 23.30
C LYS A 462 0.67 28.59 22.46
N SER A 463 0.71 28.04 21.24
CA SER A 463 -0.45 27.86 20.36
C SER A 463 -0.51 26.41 19.88
N VAL A 464 -1.71 25.81 19.85
CA VAL A 464 -1.90 24.44 19.37
C VAL A 464 -2.57 24.46 18.01
N ARG A 465 -1.77 24.27 16.95
CA ARG A 465 -2.29 24.17 15.58
C ARG A 465 -2.87 22.80 15.27
N ASN A 466 -2.32 21.74 15.87
CA ASN A 466 -2.75 20.37 15.63
C ASN A 466 -4.07 20.07 16.35
N LEU A 467 -5.07 19.59 15.61
CA LEU A 467 -6.42 19.39 16.13
C LEU A 467 -6.48 18.31 17.22
N PHE A 468 -5.69 17.22 17.09
CA PHE A 468 -5.59 16.21 18.14
C PHE A 468 -5.04 16.79 19.41
N ALA A 469 -3.88 17.46 19.32
CA ALA A 469 -3.24 18.06 20.47
C ALA A 469 -4.15 19.10 21.15
N ALA A 470 -4.90 19.90 20.37
CA ALA A 470 -5.83 20.88 20.93
C ALA A 470 -6.94 20.18 21.74
N ARG A 471 -7.42 19.05 21.24
CA ARG A 471 -8.41 18.20 21.90
C ARG A 471 -7.84 17.55 23.18
N ILE A 472 -6.64 16.97 23.11
CA ILE A 472 -5.92 16.40 24.27
C ILE A 472 -5.73 17.47 25.35
N ARG A 473 -5.25 18.67 24.99
CA ARG A 473 -5.06 19.77 25.94
C ARG A 473 -6.35 20.10 26.70
N LYS A 474 -7.48 20.16 26.00
CA LYS A 474 -8.79 20.47 26.59
C LYS A 474 -9.27 19.41 27.57
N GLN A 475 -9.00 18.13 27.30
CA GLN A 475 -9.54 17.02 28.11
C GLN A 475 -8.62 16.60 29.25
N ILE A 476 -7.32 16.43 28.99
CA ILE A 476 -6.41 15.84 29.98
C ILE A 476 -5.80 16.93 30.87
N GLY A 477 -5.68 18.17 30.39
CA GLY A 477 -5.51 19.38 31.20
C GLY A 477 -4.26 19.50 32.10
N LYS A 478 -3.31 18.56 32.03
CA LYS A 478 -2.07 18.56 32.84
C LYS A 478 -0.83 18.47 31.95
N GLU A 479 0.34 18.65 32.55
CA GLU A 479 1.61 18.24 31.96
C GLU A 479 1.76 16.72 32.08
N PHE A 480 2.19 16.08 30.99
CA PHE A 480 2.46 14.65 30.93
C PHE A 480 3.81 14.43 30.26
N ASP A 481 4.51 13.37 30.66
CA ASP A 481 5.55 12.78 29.83
C ASP A 481 4.94 11.82 28.78
N ASP A 482 5.76 11.41 27.81
CA ASP A 482 5.33 10.61 26.67
C ASP A 482 4.71 9.25 27.07
N SER A 483 5.23 8.63 28.14
CA SER A 483 4.77 7.33 28.64
C SER A 483 3.47 7.44 29.43
N GLN A 484 3.33 8.51 30.22
CA GLN A 484 2.10 8.86 30.91
C GLN A 484 0.98 9.14 29.91
N LEU A 485 1.26 9.92 28.86
CA LEU A 485 0.29 10.19 27.82
C LEU A 485 -0.13 8.91 27.10
N LEU A 486 0.82 8.02 26.75
CA LEU A 486 0.48 6.72 26.14
C LEU A 486 -0.45 5.89 27.04
N THR A 487 -0.11 5.76 28.32
CA THR A 487 -0.91 5.01 29.30
C THR A 487 -2.32 5.58 29.44
N GLU A 488 -2.43 6.91 29.48
CA GLU A 488 -3.71 7.60 29.57
C GLU A 488 -4.55 7.38 28.30
N LEU A 489 -3.94 7.50 27.10
CA LEU A 489 -4.63 7.25 25.84
C LEU A 489 -5.10 5.79 25.70
N GLN A 490 -4.30 4.83 26.14
CA GLN A 490 -4.68 3.42 26.20
C GLN A 490 -5.85 3.20 27.16
N SER A 491 -5.78 3.74 28.37
CA SER A 491 -6.83 3.67 29.39
C SER A 491 -8.16 4.26 28.89
N LEU A 492 -8.10 5.44 28.27
CA LEU A 492 -9.27 6.10 27.67
C LEU A 492 -9.87 5.23 26.55
N TRP A 493 -9.02 4.62 25.72
CA TRP A 493 -9.49 3.71 24.67
C TRP A 493 -10.20 2.48 25.24
N GLU A 494 -9.58 1.81 26.21
CA GLU A 494 -10.15 0.63 26.85
C GLU A 494 -11.47 0.92 27.55
N ALA A 495 -11.56 2.03 28.29
CA ALA A 495 -12.78 2.45 28.97
C ALA A 495 -13.94 2.62 27.98
N SER A 496 -13.66 3.18 26.79
CA SER A 496 -14.67 3.37 25.74
C SER A 496 -15.09 2.08 25.03
N SER A 497 -14.23 1.07 25.01
CA SER A 497 -14.54 -0.22 24.38
C SER A 497 -15.49 -1.09 25.23
N ARG A 498 -15.65 -0.76 26.53
CA ARG A 498 -16.47 -1.49 27.51
C ARG A 498 -17.87 -0.92 27.70
N LEU A 499 -18.15 0.29 27.21
CA LEU A 499 -19.47 0.89 27.31
C LEU A 499 -20.32 0.38 26.14
N GLU A 500 -21.34 -0.42 26.45
CA GLU A 500 -22.21 -1.04 25.45
C GLU A 500 -22.97 0.01 24.63
N ALA A 501 -23.29 -0.34 23.38
CA ALA A 501 -24.03 0.47 22.40
C ALA A 501 -25.52 0.72 22.77
N GLY A 502 -25.86 0.74 24.06
CA GLY A 502 -27.23 0.83 24.59
C GLY A 502 -27.57 2.09 25.37
N ASP A 503 -26.59 2.91 25.78
CA ASP A 503 -26.86 4.19 26.48
C ASP A 503 -26.91 5.35 25.49
N GLU A 504 -28.09 5.56 24.89
CA GLU A 504 -28.37 6.68 23.98
C GLU A 504 -28.27 8.06 24.68
N GLU A 505 -28.38 8.13 26.02
CA GLU A 505 -28.23 9.39 26.78
C GLU A 505 -26.77 9.78 27.07
N GLY A 506 -25.80 8.89 26.81
CA GLY A 506 -24.37 9.12 26.98
C GLY A 506 -23.59 9.29 25.66
N ALA A 507 -24.29 9.33 24.52
CA ALA A 507 -23.73 9.26 23.17
C ALA A 507 -22.73 10.37 22.78
N GLY A 508 -22.50 11.36 23.65
CA GLY A 508 -21.60 12.48 23.38
C GLY A 508 -20.12 12.28 23.74
N LEU A 509 -19.75 11.31 24.60
CA LEU A 509 -18.41 11.31 25.22
C LEU A 509 -17.86 9.90 25.54
N GLN A 510 -17.90 8.97 24.59
CA GLN A 510 -17.06 7.76 24.67
C GLN A 510 -15.61 8.16 24.34
N PRO A 511 -14.62 8.04 25.25
CA PRO A 511 -13.27 8.56 25.00
C PRO A 511 -12.59 8.02 23.74
N GLY A 512 -12.77 6.76 23.35
CA GLY A 512 -12.25 6.22 22.08
C GLY A 512 -12.97 6.77 20.84
N ALA A 513 -14.29 6.95 20.89
CA ALA A 513 -15.02 7.65 19.82
C ALA A 513 -14.58 9.12 19.73
N TRP A 514 -14.28 9.74 20.86
CA TRP A 514 -13.71 11.08 20.95
C TRP A 514 -12.28 11.16 20.39
N LEU A 515 -11.44 10.14 20.64
CA LEU A 515 -10.10 10.00 20.07
C LEU A 515 -10.12 9.73 18.56
N GLN A 516 -11.20 9.19 18.02
CA GLN A 516 -11.39 9.00 16.57
C GLN A 516 -12.02 10.22 15.89
N ALA A 517 -12.97 10.89 16.56
CA ALA A 517 -13.76 12.01 16.03
C ALA A 517 -13.06 13.38 16.08
N TYR A 518 -11.74 13.43 16.24
CA TYR A 518 -10.99 14.67 16.51
C TYR A 518 -10.74 15.58 15.30
N TYR A 519 -11.07 15.13 14.08
CA TYR A 519 -10.88 15.91 12.85
C TYR A 519 -12.20 16.27 12.13
N GLN A 520 -13.35 16.10 12.80
CA GLN A 520 -14.66 16.32 12.20
C GLN A 520 -14.94 17.79 11.81
N ASP A 521 -14.25 18.74 12.43
CA ASP A 521 -14.52 20.18 12.27
C ASP A 521 -13.50 20.91 11.35
N TRP A 522 -12.59 20.18 10.68
CA TRP A 522 -11.47 20.84 9.97
C TRP A 522 -11.84 21.53 8.66
N LEU A 523 -13.08 21.50 8.16
CA LEU A 523 -13.43 22.26 6.95
C LEU A 523 -13.10 23.75 7.17
N PRO A 524 -12.03 24.29 6.55
CA PRO A 524 -11.83 25.72 6.61
C PRO A 524 -12.98 26.31 5.83
N SER A 525 -13.68 27.28 6.41
CA SER A 525 -14.61 28.20 5.75
C SER A 525 -13.94 29.05 4.64
N ALA A 526 -12.82 28.58 4.09
CA ALA A 526 -11.97 29.19 3.09
C ALA A 526 -11.84 28.34 1.81
N LEU A 527 -12.63 27.25 1.68
CA LEU A 527 -12.70 26.41 0.48
C LEU A 527 -14.10 26.35 -0.16
N GLU A 528 -15.04 27.19 0.25
CA GLU A 528 -16.14 27.55 -0.65
C GLU A 528 -15.58 28.47 -1.75
N PRO A 529 -15.86 28.19 -3.03
CA PRO A 529 -15.31 28.95 -4.17
C PRO A 529 -15.70 30.42 -4.15
#